data_AF-A0A8B8IBX3-F1
#
_entry.id   AF-A0A8B8IBX3-F1
#
_cell.length_a   1.000
_cell.length_b   1.000
_cell.length_c   1.000
_cell.angle_alpha   90.00
_cell.angle_beta   90.00
_cell.angle_gamma   90.00
#
_symmetry.space_group_name_H-M   'P 1'
#
loop_
_entity.id
_entity.type
_entity.pdbx_description
1 polymer ?
#
loop_
_entity_poly.entity_id
_entity_poly.type
_entity_poly.pdbx_seq_one_letter_code
_entity_poly.pdbx_strand_id
1 'polypeptide(L)'
;MKVNCSENETHYKLYEALTKRENLEQKALASLTLDILKDLNISIEKLPQKSQNILRQVAESQSLLGIENLDSVTISLHRSREISEKLADEYEILKLKQKNAELQAKINRNNSSIEELRKELESSKISLSSQNPNPENIHDHIKQMKQKLVSYEENYEKAKSKYAVLSVPEAILPKSLASQVTSLLALQEEASALKQRADDFLLMKEARETFSRLRR
;
A
#
# COMPACT_ATOMS: atom_id res chain seq x y z
N MET A 1 29.53 43.40 5.99
CA MET A 1 28.82 43.54 7.28
C MET A 1 29.61 42.84 8.36
N LYS A 2 30.43 43.56 9.14
CA LYS A 2 31.09 42.98 10.33
C LYS A 2 30.05 42.99 11.44
N VAL A 3 29.44 41.84 11.69
CA VAL A 3 28.55 41.67 12.85
C VAL A 3 29.41 41.82 14.10
N ASN A 4 29.00 42.72 14.98
CA ASN A 4 29.67 43.08 16.22
C ASN A 4 29.73 41.87 17.17
N CYS A 5 30.74 41.02 16.99
CA CYS A 5 30.97 39.83 17.81
C CYS A 5 31.21 40.20 19.29
N SER A 6 31.70 41.42 19.57
CA SER A 6 31.90 41.96 20.93
C SER A 6 30.59 42.33 21.63
N GLU A 7 29.57 42.80 20.90
CA GLU A 7 28.28 43.19 21.49
C GLU A 7 27.52 41.96 21.99
N ASN A 8 27.56 40.85 21.25
CA ASN A 8 26.93 39.58 21.65
C ASN A 8 27.53 38.98 22.92
N GLU A 9 28.86 39.03 23.10
CA GLU A 9 29.51 38.58 24.33
C GLU A 9 29.16 39.46 25.54
N THR A 10 29.07 40.78 25.34
CA THR A 10 28.65 41.69 26.40
C THR A 10 27.20 41.47 26.81
N HIS A 11 26.29 41.23 25.84
CA HIS A 11 24.90 40.88 26.11
C HIS A 11 24.76 39.57 26.88
N TYR A 12 25.54 38.54 26.52
CA TYR A 12 25.52 37.25 27.22
C TYR A 12 25.98 37.38 28.68
N LYS A 13 27.07 38.12 28.93
CA LYS A 13 27.56 38.41 30.29
C LYS A 13 26.55 39.22 31.11
N LEU A 14 25.87 40.19 30.50
CA LEU A 14 24.81 40.98 31.13
C LEU A 14 23.60 40.10 31.50
N TYR A 15 23.20 39.21 30.59
CA TYR A 15 22.12 38.25 30.83
C TYR A 15 22.44 37.28 31.97
N GLU A 16 23.66 36.74 32.02
CA GLU A 16 24.12 35.91 33.15
C GLU A 16 24.14 36.67 34.48
N ALA A 17 24.55 37.94 34.48
CA ALA A 17 24.58 38.75 35.68
C ALA A 17 23.16 39.04 36.19
N LEU A 18 22.22 39.32 35.29
CA LEU A 18 20.81 39.56 35.62
C LEU A 18 20.14 38.30 36.18
N THR A 19 20.31 37.14 35.53
CA THR A 19 19.77 35.87 36.03
C THR A 19 20.34 35.47 37.39
N LYS A 20 21.65 35.66 37.61
CA LYS A 20 22.28 35.44 38.92
C LYS A 20 21.68 36.34 40.00
N ARG A 21 21.48 37.62 39.69
CA ARG A 21 20.87 38.58 40.63
C ARG A 21 19.44 38.19 40.96
N GLU A 22 18.63 37.88 39.95
CA GLU A 22 17.24 37.46 40.11
C GLU A 22 17.13 36.20 40.99
N ASN A 23 18.01 35.22 40.79
CA ASN A 23 18.08 34.02 41.63
C ASN A 23 18.42 34.33 43.09
N LEU A 24 19.31 35.29 43.34
CA LEU A 24 19.66 35.71 44.70
C LEU A 24 18.51 36.47 45.37
N GLU A 25 17.83 37.35 44.62
CA GLU A 25 16.64 38.07 45.10
C GLU A 25 15.50 37.09 45.44
N GLN A 26 15.25 36.08 44.61
CA GLN A 26 14.27 35.02 44.91
C GLN A 26 14.63 34.24 46.19
N LYS A 27 15.91 33.88 46.39
CA LYS A 27 16.36 33.22 47.62
C LYS A 27 16.18 34.09 48.86
N ALA A 28 16.47 35.38 48.75
CA ALA A 28 16.27 36.33 49.84
C ALA A 28 14.78 36.48 50.20
N LEU A 29 13.91 36.58 49.19
CA LEU A 29 12.46 36.62 49.38
C LEU A 29 11.92 35.32 50.02
N ALA A 30 12.43 34.17 49.59
CA ALA A 30 12.03 32.88 50.17
C ALA A 30 12.44 32.77 51.65
N SER A 31 13.65 33.23 52.00
CA SER A 31 14.12 33.30 53.40
C SER A 31 13.24 34.22 54.24
N LEU A 32 12.95 35.43 53.74
CA LEU A 32 12.07 36.38 54.42
C LEU A 32 10.67 35.79 54.64
N THR A 33 10.13 35.10 53.64
CA THR A 33 8.82 34.44 53.73
C THR A 33 8.84 33.33 54.78
N LEU A 34 9.91 32.53 54.85
CA LEU A 34 10.09 31.52 55.88
C LEU A 34 10.11 32.12 57.29
N ASP A 35 10.80 33.24 57.47
CA ASP A 35 10.88 33.91 58.77
C ASP A 35 9.54 34.53 59.17
N ILE A 36 8.82 35.16 58.22
CA ILE A 36 7.44 35.64 58.44
C ILE A 36 6.50 34.48 58.82
N LEU A 37 6.59 33.33 58.14
CA LEU A 37 5.75 32.17 58.44
C LEU A 37 6.06 31.59 59.83
N LYS A 38 7.33 31.57 60.24
CA LYS A 38 7.75 31.17 61.60
C LYS A 38 7.19 32.13 62.65
N ASP A 39 7.28 33.45 62.42
CA ASP A 39 6.75 34.47 63.32
C ASP A 39 5.21 34.39 63.45
N LEU A 40 4.52 34.05 62.35
CA LEU A 40 3.08 33.79 62.34
C LEU A 40 2.70 32.40 62.90
N ASN A 41 3.68 31.60 63.32
CA ASN A 41 3.51 30.24 63.83
C ASN A 41 2.79 29.27 62.86
N ILE A 42 2.87 29.56 61.56
CA ILE A 42 2.30 28.77 60.47
C ILE A 42 3.35 27.74 60.06
N SER A 43 3.14 26.48 60.45
CA SER A 43 3.96 25.34 60.03
C SER A 43 3.19 24.44 59.08
N ILE A 44 3.88 23.80 58.14
CA ILE A 44 3.31 22.77 57.25
C ILE A 44 2.65 21.66 58.07
N GLU A 45 3.20 21.31 59.24
CA GLU A 45 2.67 20.28 60.14
C GLU A 45 1.36 20.68 60.82
N LYS A 46 1.08 21.99 60.92
CA LYS A 46 -0.14 22.55 61.50
C LYS A 46 -1.26 22.76 60.48
N LEU A 47 -0.98 22.56 59.19
CA LEU A 47 -2.00 22.64 58.13
C LEU A 47 -2.95 21.44 58.17
N PRO A 48 -4.21 21.60 57.69
CA PRO A 48 -5.10 20.46 57.49
C PRO A 48 -4.47 19.37 56.61
N GLN A 49 -4.72 18.11 56.93
CA GLN A 49 -4.09 16.95 56.29
C GLN A 49 -4.28 16.92 54.77
N LYS A 50 -5.43 17.38 54.27
CA LYS A 50 -5.69 17.51 52.83
C LYS A 50 -4.72 18.48 52.16
N SER A 51 -4.44 19.62 52.79
CA SER A 51 -3.50 20.63 52.28
C SER A 51 -2.06 20.12 52.31
N GLN A 52 -1.68 19.40 53.37
CA GLN A 52 -0.35 18.76 53.46
C GLN A 52 -0.14 17.75 52.33
N ASN A 53 -1.16 16.93 52.03
CA ASN A 53 -1.09 15.96 50.95
C ASN A 53 -0.94 16.63 49.58
N ILE A 54 -1.66 17.73 49.33
CA ILE A 54 -1.54 18.50 48.08
C ILE A 54 -0.13 19.08 47.96
N LEU A 55 0.42 19.68 49.04
CA LEU A 55 1.76 20.25 49.01
C LEU A 55 2.84 19.19 48.75
N ARG A 56 2.72 18.00 49.35
CA ARG A 56 3.63 16.87 49.08
C ARG A 56 3.52 16.41 47.63
N GLN A 57 2.30 16.20 47.13
CA GLN A 57 2.08 15.79 45.74
C GLN A 57 2.64 16.82 44.75
N VAL A 58 2.43 18.10 44.99
CA VAL A 58 2.98 19.18 44.14
C VAL A 58 4.51 19.20 44.21
N ALA A 59 5.11 19.04 45.39
CA ALA A 59 6.56 18.99 45.55
C ALA A 59 7.19 17.77 44.85
N GLU A 60 6.57 16.60 44.96
CA GLU A 60 6.97 15.38 44.25
C GLU A 60 6.87 15.57 42.73
N SER A 61 5.75 16.14 42.26
CA SER A 61 5.52 16.44 40.85
C SER A 61 6.56 17.44 40.32
N GLN A 62 6.84 18.50 41.08
CA GLN A 62 7.81 19.52 40.74
C GLN A 62 9.23 18.94 40.61
N SER A 63 9.60 18.05 41.53
CA SER A 63 10.87 17.33 41.51
C SER A 63 10.99 16.40 40.29
N LEU A 64 9.95 15.60 40.02
CA LEU A 64 9.91 14.68 38.86
C LEU A 64 10.01 15.41 37.53
N LEU A 65 9.40 16.59 37.44
CA LEU A 65 9.38 17.41 36.23
C LEU A 65 10.61 18.33 36.09
N GLY A 66 11.49 18.38 37.10
CA GLY A 66 12.67 19.25 37.11
C GLY A 66 12.33 20.75 37.07
N ILE A 67 11.17 21.15 37.59
CA ILE A 67 10.70 22.53 37.56
C ILE A 67 11.29 23.29 38.77
N GLU A 68 12.22 24.21 38.53
CA GLU A 68 12.84 25.00 39.61
C GLU A 68 11.82 25.89 40.33
N ASN A 69 10.90 26.52 39.59
CA ASN A 69 9.88 27.42 40.11
C ASN A 69 8.50 27.07 39.55
N LEU A 70 7.49 26.98 40.43
CA LEU A 70 6.10 26.76 40.06
C LEU A 70 5.51 28.02 39.40
N ASP A 71 5.82 28.21 38.12
CA ASP A 71 5.16 29.19 37.25
C ASP A 71 4.16 28.51 36.32
N SER A 72 3.00 29.17 36.17
CA SER A 72 1.90 28.78 35.30
C SER A 72 2.32 28.57 33.84
N VAL A 73 3.26 29.38 33.34
CA VAL A 73 3.75 29.29 31.95
C VAL A 73 4.54 27.99 31.78
N THR A 74 5.50 27.71 32.66
CA THR A 74 6.33 26.51 32.62
C THR A 74 5.49 25.22 32.72
N ILE A 75 4.51 25.20 33.63
CA ILE A 75 3.59 24.07 33.79
C ILE A 75 2.74 23.87 32.52
N SER A 76 2.25 24.96 31.93
CA SER A 76 1.43 24.91 30.71
C SER A 76 2.26 24.42 29.51
N LEU A 77 3.51 24.87 29.39
CA LEU A 77 4.43 24.41 28.36
C LEU A 77 4.75 22.92 28.50
N HIS A 78 5.00 22.43 29.71
CA HIS A 78 5.25 21.01 29.94
C HIS A 78 4.04 20.16 29.54
N ARG A 79 2.85 20.58 29.97
CA ARG A 79 1.59 19.89 29.61
C ARG A 79 1.34 19.91 28.10
N SER A 80 1.62 21.03 27.44
CA SER A 80 1.49 21.14 25.99
C SER A 80 2.48 20.22 25.26
N ARG A 81 3.71 20.09 25.77
CA ARG A 81 4.71 19.17 25.23
C ARG A 81 4.25 17.71 25.34
N GLU A 82 3.79 17.27 26.51
CA GLU A 82 3.28 15.90 26.70
C GLU A 82 2.11 15.58 25.77
N ILE A 83 1.19 16.52 25.59
CA ILE A 83 0.06 16.35 24.66
C ILE A 83 0.57 16.24 23.23
N SER A 84 1.57 17.05 22.86
CA SER A 84 2.14 17.04 21.51
C SER A 84 2.90 15.74 21.21
N GLU A 85 3.66 15.23 22.17
CA GLU A 85 4.36 13.93 22.04
C GLU A 85 3.36 12.78 21.88
N LYS A 86 2.31 12.73 22.72
CA LYS A 86 1.23 11.74 22.58
C LYS A 86 0.52 11.83 21.23
N LEU A 87 0.26 13.04 20.74
CA LEU A 87 -0.39 13.23 19.45
C LEU A 87 0.50 12.76 18.28
N ALA A 88 1.83 12.95 18.40
CA ALA A 88 2.78 12.44 17.42
C ALA A 88 2.77 10.90 17.36
N ASP A 89 2.77 10.24 18.52
CA ASP A 89 2.69 8.78 18.61
C ASP A 89 1.36 8.25 18.05
N GLU A 90 0.24 8.88 18.40
CA GLU A 90 -1.09 8.54 17.88
C GLU A 90 -1.16 8.68 16.35
N TYR A 91 -0.55 9.73 15.81
CA TYR A 91 -0.47 9.95 14.37
C TYR A 91 0.37 8.87 13.67
N GLU A 92 1.50 8.47 14.25
CA GLU A 92 2.32 7.37 13.71
C GLU A 92 1.55 6.04 13.72
N ILE A 93 0.85 5.74 14.81
CA ILE A 93 -0.02 4.56 14.91
C ILE A 93 -1.11 4.60 13.83
N LEU A 94 -1.72 5.76 13.61
CA LEU A 94 -2.76 5.92 12.59
C LEU A 94 -2.21 5.67 11.18
N LYS A 95 -1.02 6.20 10.87
CA LYS A 95 -0.32 5.97 9.60
C LYS A 95 -0.01 4.50 9.39
N LEU A 96 0.46 3.80 10.43
CA LEU A 96 0.73 2.37 10.38
C LEU A 96 -0.55 1.56 10.15
N LYS A 97 -1.66 1.91 10.83
CA LYS A 97 -2.97 1.25 10.62
C LYS A 97 -3.47 1.41 9.18
N GLN A 98 -3.36 2.60 8.61
CA GLN A 98 -3.72 2.83 7.21
C GLN A 98 -2.88 1.96 6.26
N LYS A 99 -1.56 1.96 6.43
CA LYS A 99 -0.67 1.15 5.59
C LYS A 99 -0.97 -0.35 5.71
N ASN A 100 -1.33 -0.82 6.90
CA ASN A 100 -1.70 -2.21 7.12
C ASN A 100 -3.01 -2.57 6.39
N ALA A 101 -4.01 -1.68 6.43
CA ALA A 101 -5.26 -1.87 5.67
C ALA A 101 -5.03 -1.93 4.15
N GLU A 102 -4.15 -1.06 3.62
CA GLU A 102 -3.77 -1.07 2.21
C GLU A 102 -3.06 -2.37 1.80
N LEU A 103 -2.14 -2.86 2.64
CA LEU A 103 -1.45 -4.14 2.42
C LEU A 103 -2.43 -5.31 2.46
N GLN A 104 -3.36 -5.33 3.42
CA GLN A 104 -4.39 -6.36 3.50
C GLN A 104 -5.28 -6.37 2.26
N ALA A 105 -5.66 -5.19 1.74
CA ALA A 105 -6.42 -5.10 0.50
C ALA A 105 -5.63 -5.63 -0.71
N LYS A 106 -4.30 -5.43 -0.76
CA LYS A 106 -3.44 -6.03 -1.80
C LYS A 106 -3.34 -7.55 -1.65
N ILE A 107 -3.17 -8.06 -0.43
CA ILE A 107 -3.15 -9.50 -0.15
C ILE A 107 -4.44 -10.15 -0.61
N ASN A 108 -5.59 -9.56 -0.28
CA ASN A 108 -6.90 -10.10 -0.67
C ASN A 108 -7.05 -10.16 -2.20
N ARG A 109 -6.65 -9.10 -2.92
CA ARG A 109 -6.66 -9.11 -4.40
C ARG A 109 -5.75 -10.20 -4.96
N ASN A 110 -4.53 -10.32 -4.45
CA ASN A 110 -3.59 -11.34 -4.90
C ASN A 110 -4.13 -12.74 -4.64
N ASN A 111 -4.77 -12.98 -3.50
CA ASN A 111 -5.39 -14.28 -3.19
C ASN A 111 -6.50 -14.62 -4.20
N SER A 112 -7.38 -13.66 -4.52
CA SER A 112 -8.41 -13.87 -5.55
C SER A 112 -7.79 -14.20 -6.91
N SER A 113 -6.76 -13.46 -7.34
CA SER A 113 -6.06 -13.76 -8.59
C SER A 113 -5.38 -15.13 -8.59
N ILE A 114 -4.80 -15.56 -7.45
CA ILE A 114 -4.21 -16.90 -7.32
C ILE A 114 -5.29 -17.99 -7.42
N GLU A 115 -6.47 -17.78 -6.82
CA GLU A 115 -7.60 -18.71 -6.94
C GLU A 115 -8.11 -18.81 -8.38
N GLU A 116 -8.20 -17.69 -9.10
CA GLU A 116 -8.55 -17.67 -10.52
C GLU A 116 -7.54 -18.47 -11.35
N LEU A 117 -6.23 -18.20 -11.17
CA LEU A 117 -5.17 -18.93 -11.85
C LEU A 117 -5.20 -20.44 -11.54
N ARG A 118 -5.53 -20.83 -10.30
CA ARG A 118 -5.70 -22.24 -9.93
C ARG A 118 -6.88 -22.88 -10.68
N LYS A 119 -8.00 -22.18 -10.80
CA LYS A 119 -9.17 -22.65 -11.55
C LYS A 119 -8.88 -22.77 -13.05
N GLU A 120 -8.17 -21.80 -13.63
CA GLU A 120 -7.74 -21.84 -15.03
C GLU A 120 -6.78 -22.99 -15.28
N LEU A 121 -5.81 -23.22 -14.40
CA LEU A 121 -4.87 -24.33 -14.49
C LEU A 121 -5.60 -25.69 -14.42
N GLU A 122 -6.57 -25.83 -13.52
CA GLU A 122 -7.36 -27.06 -13.42
C GLU A 122 -8.24 -27.27 -14.65
N SER A 123 -8.88 -26.20 -15.15
CA SER A 123 -9.66 -26.24 -16.39
C SER A 123 -8.79 -26.62 -17.59
N SER A 124 -7.57 -26.09 -17.64
CA SER A 124 -6.59 -26.42 -18.67
C SER A 124 -6.15 -27.89 -18.59
N LYS A 125 -5.88 -28.42 -17.40
CA LYS A 125 -5.58 -29.85 -17.20
C LYS A 125 -6.72 -30.74 -17.67
N ILE A 126 -7.97 -30.42 -17.32
CA ILE A 126 -9.15 -31.17 -17.76
C ILE A 126 -9.28 -31.12 -19.29
N SER A 127 -9.08 -29.94 -19.89
CA SER A 127 -9.09 -29.77 -21.35
C SER A 127 -7.96 -30.55 -22.04
N LEU A 128 -6.76 -30.60 -21.46
CA LEU A 128 -5.62 -31.38 -21.97
C LEU A 128 -5.84 -32.88 -21.78
N SER A 129 -6.46 -33.33 -20.68
CA SER A 129 -6.77 -34.74 -20.48
C SER A 129 -7.86 -35.27 -21.43
N SER A 130 -8.65 -34.37 -22.02
CA SER A 130 -9.70 -34.68 -23.00
C SER A 130 -9.26 -34.51 -24.47
N GLN A 131 -7.96 -34.26 -24.71
CA GLN A 131 -7.43 -33.89 -26.04
C GLN A 131 -7.11 -35.03 -27.00
N ASN A 132 -7.39 -36.29 -26.69
CA ASN A 132 -7.37 -37.28 -27.76
C ASN A 132 -8.75 -37.25 -28.45
N PRO A 133 -8.86 -36.67 -29.67
CA PRO A 133 -10.09 -36.76 -30.43
C PRO A 133 -10.36 -38.23 -30.68
N ASN A 134 -11.42 -38.73 -30.05
CA ASN A 134 -11.97 -40.03 -30.31
C ASN A 134 -13.28 -39.83 -31.11
N PRO A 135 -13.79 -40.87 -31.78
CA PRO A 135 -14.99 -40.75 -32.60
C PRO A 135 -16.21 -40.21 -31.83
N GLU A 136 -16.23 -40.35 -30.50
CA GLU A 136 -17.32 -39.92 -29.62
C GLU A 136 -17.27 -38.42 -29.27
N ASN A 137 -16.09 -37.78 -29.21
CA ASN A 137 -15.92 -36.39 -28.76
C ASN A 137 -15.54 -35.39 -29.87
N ILE A 138 -15.34 -35.85 -31.11
CA ILE A 138 -14.79 -35.04 -32.20
C ILE A 138 -15.70 -33.86 -32.62
N HIS A 139 -17.02 -34.02 -32.52
CA HIS A 139 -17.98 -32.95 -32.83
C HIS A 139 -17.96 -31.83 -31.79
N ASP A 140 -17.84 -32.17 -30.50
CA ASP A 140 -17.69 -31.19 -29.44
C ASP A 140 -16.36 -30.46 -29.53
N HIS A 141 -15.29 -31.17 -29.91
CA HIS A 141 -13.99 -30.56 -30.18
C HIS A 141 -14.04 -29.55 -31.33
N ILE A 142 -14.70 -29.91 -32.45
CA ILE A 142 -14.93 -28.98 -33.59
C ILE A 142 -15.74 -27.75 -33.14
N LYS A 143 -16.77 -27.94 -32.30
CA LYS A 143 -17.60 -26.84 -31.79
C LYS A 143 -16.79 -25.89 -30.90
N GLN A 144 -15.96 -26.43 -30.01
CA GLN A 144 -15.05 -25.64 -29.17
C GLN A 144 -14.01 -24.89 -30.00
N MET A 145 -13.45 -25.53 -31.03
CA MET A 145 -12.49 -24.89 -31.94
C MET A 145 -13.12 -23.74 -32.72
N LYS A 146 -14.37 -23.88 -33.20
CA LYS A 146 -15.11 -22.78 -33.83
C LYS A 146 -15.34 -21.60 -32.89
N GLN A 147 -15.71 -21.86 -31.63
CA GLN A 147 -15.86 -20.79 -30.63
C GLN A 147 -14.55 -20.07 -30.31
N LYS A 148 -13.43 -20.81 -30.23
CA LYS A 148 -12.10 -20.19 -30.09
C LYS A 148 -11.74 -19.33 -31.29
N LEU A 149 -12.05 -19.78 -32.50
CA LEU A 149 -11.78 -19.02 -33.72
C LEU A 149 -12.52 -17.67 -33.71
N VAL A 150 -13.81 -17.68 -33.36
CA VAL A 150 -14.62 -16.46 -33.23
C VAL A 150 -14.06 -15.50 -32.18
N SER A 151 -13.64 -16.00 -31.01
CA SER A 151 -13.10 -15.14 -29.95
C SER A 151 -11.74 -14.54 -30.34
N TYR A 152 -10.91 -15.27 -31.08
CA TYR A 152 -9.66 -14.74 -31.64
C TYR A 152 -9.92 -13.68 -32.72
N GLU A 153 -10.90 -13.88 -33.61
CA GLU A 153 -11.30 -12.89 -34.61
C GLU A 153 -11.81 -11.60 -33.95
N GLU A 154 -12.67 -11.70 -32.93
CA GLU A 154 -13.13 -10.54 -32.17
C GLU A 154 -11.99 -9.79 -31.47
N ASN A 155 -11.06 -10.52 -30.88
CA ASN A 155 -9.90 -9.93 -30.20
C ASN A 155 -8.95 -9.26 -31.21
N TYR A 156 -8.79 -9.85 -32.40
CA TYR A 156 -8.04 -9.26 -33.49
C TYR A 156 -8.65 -7.95 -33.97
N GLU A 157 -9.96 -7.90 -34.21
CA GLU A 157 -10.64 -6.66 -34.62
C GLU A 157 -10.62 -5.58 -33.51
N LYS A 158 -10.72 -5.99 -32.24
CA LYS A 158 -10.52 -5.07 -31.09
C LYS A 158 -9.08 -4.55 -31.01
N ALA A 159 -8.08 -5.37 -31.32
CA ALA A 159 -6.69 -4.92 -31.35
C ALA A 159 -6.46 -3.97 -32.54
N LYS A 160 -6.92 -4.35 -33.74
CA LYS A 160 -6.82 -3.56 -34.97
C LYS A 160 -7.45 -2.19 -34.83
N SER A 161 -8.65 -2.09 -34.24
CA SER A 161 -9.30 -0.80 -33.95
C SER A 161 -8.50 0.06 -32.98
N LYS A 162 -7.94 -0.51 -31.90
CA LYS A 162 -7.06 0.21 -30.96
C LYS A 162 -5.78 0.72 -31.63
N TYR A 163 -5.17 -0.07 -32.53
CA TYR A 163 -3.98 0.34 -33.26
C TYR A 163 -4.26 1.38 -34.34
N ALA A 164 -5.43 1.31 -35.01
CA ALA A 164 -5.87 2.34 -35.96
C ALA A 164 -6.01 3.72 -35.31
N VAL A 165 -6.48 3.78 -34.05
CA VAL A 165 -6.57 5.03 -33.26
C VAL A 165 -5.19 5.62 -32.95
N LEU A 166 -4.15 4.79 -32.84
CA LEU A 166 -2.80 5.22 -32.46
C LEU A 166 -2.00 5.84 -33.62
N SER A 167 -2.51 5.87 -34.86
CA SER A 167 -1.84 6.43 -36.05
C SER A 167 -0.37 5.97 -36.22
N VAL A 168 -0.05 4.75 -35.79
CA VAL A 168 1.31 4.21 -35.91
C VAL A 168 1.46 3.55 -37.29
N PRO A 169 2.43 3.97 -38.12
CA PRO A 169 2.66 3.36 -39.42
C PRO A 169 2.94 1.85 -39.29
N GLU A 170 2.37 1.09 -40.22
CA GLU A 170 2.45 -0.38 -40.33
C GLU A 170 3.92 -0.89 -40.36
N ALA A 171 4.88 -0.04 -40.72
CA ALA A 171 6.31 -0.33 -40.74
C ALA A 171 6.96 -0.52 -39.36
N ILE A 172 6.33 -0.09 -38.26
CA ILE A 172 6.86 -0.23 -36.88
C ILE A 172 6.02 -1.25 -36.09
N LEU A 173 5.54 -2.29 -36.77
CA LEU A 173 4.80 -3.38 -36.15
C LEU A 173 5.65 -4.06 -35.06
N PRO A 174 5.21 -4.09 -33.79
CA PRO A 174 5.94 -4.75 -32.72
C PRO A 174 6.16 -6.24 -33.04
N LYS A 175 7.33 -6.79 -32.72
CA LYS A 175 7.71 -8.20 -32.97
C LYS A 175 6.65 -9.23 -32.54
N SER A 176 5.85 -8.89 -31.52
CA SER A 176 4.71 -9.68 -31.05
C SER A 176 3.63 -9.84 -32.13
N LEU A 177 3.26 -8.77 -32.84
CA LEU A 177 2.23 -8.83 -33.88
C LEU A 177 2.75 -9.54 -35.15
N ALA A 178 4.02 -9.37 -35.50
CA ALA A 178 4.65 -10.16 -36.57
C ALA A 178 4.61 -11.66 -36.28
N SER A 179 4.91 -12.06 -35.03
CA SER A 179 4.83 -13.47 -34.60
C SER A 179 3.39 -14.02 -34.62
N GLN A 180 2.40 -13.18 -34.34
CA GLN A 180 0.98 -13.55 -34.41
C GLN A 180 0.51 -13.69 -35.86
N VAL A 181 0.95 -12.82 -36.77
CA VAL A 181 0.65 -12.93 -38.21
C VAL A 181 1.24 -14.20 -38.81
N THR A 182 2.49 -14.55 -38.49
CA THR A 182 3.09 -15.81 -38.95
C THR A 182 2.36 -17.03 -38.40
N SER A 183 1.89 -16.97 -37.15
CA SER A 183 1.13 -18.06 -36.54
C SER A 183 -0.26 -18.22 -37.18
N LEU A 184 -0.90 -17.11 -37.57
CA LEU A 184 -2.18 -17.11 -38.25
C LEU A 184 -2.06 -17.76 -39.64
N LEU A 185 -1.03 -17.40 -40.40
CA LEU A 185 -0.77 -18.01 -41.71
C LEU A 185 -0.52 -19.52 -41.62
N ALA A 186 0.29 -19.96 -40.64
CA ALA A 186 0.52 -21.39 -40.41
C ALA A 186 -0.76 -22.16 -40.06
N LEU A 187 -1.63 -21.58 -39.23
CA LEU A 187 -2.92 -22.18 -38.88
C LEU A 187 -3.91 -22.21 -40.04
N GLN A 188 -3.88 -21.21 -40.94
CA GLN A 188 -4.68 -21.22 -42.16
C GLN A 188 -4.24 -22.31 -43.14
N GLU A 189 -2.93 -22.49 -43.31
CA GLU A 189 -2.39 -23.58 -44.13
C GLU A 189 -2.79 -24.95 -43.57
N GLU A 190 -2.65 -25.16 -42.26
CA GLU A 190 -3.04 -26.41 -41.60
C GLU A 190 -4.55 -26.69 -41.73
N ALA A 191 -5.40 -25.66 -41.56
CA ALA A 191 -6.83 -25.79 -41.76
C ALA A 191 -7.20 -26.15 -43.21
N SER A 192 -6.49 -25.58 -44.20
CA SER A 192 -6.71 -25.90 -45.61
C SER A 192 -6.29 -27.33 -45.95
N ALA A 193 -5.19 -27.82 -45.37
CA ALA A 193 -4.71 -29.19 -45.55
C ALA A 193 -5.67 -30.21 -44.92
N LEU A 194 -6.19 -29.93 -43.73
CA LEU A 194 -7.20 -30.77 -43.08
C LEU A 194 -8.50 -30.81 -43.89
N LYS A 195 -8.89 -29.68 -44.50
CA LYS A 195 -10.07 -29.63 -45.37
C LYS A 195 -9.90 -30.49 -46.62
N GLN A 196 -8.76 -30.38 -47.31
CA GLN A 196 -8.45 -31.24 -48.46
C GLN A 196 -8.52 -32.73 -48.09
N ARG A 197 -7.94 -33.11 -46.93
CA ARG A 197 -7.97 -34.50 -46.47
C ARG A 197 -9.38 -35.01 -46.17
N ALA A 198 -10.27 -34.14 -45.69
CA ALA A 198 -11.67 -34.48 -45.47
C ALA A 198 -12.42 -34.67 -46.80
N ASP A 199 -12.16 -33.80 -47.78
CA ASP A 199 -12.75 -33.90 -49.12
C ASP A 199 -12.28 -35.19 -49.84
N ASP A 200 -11.00 -35.55 -49.72
CA ASP A 200 -10.46 -36.81 -50.24
C ASP A 200 -11.13 -38.05 -49.62
N PHE A 201 -11.38 -38.01 -48.31
CA PHE A 201 -12.07 -39.09 -47.61
C PHE A 201 -13.53 -39.23 -48.06
N LEU A 202 -14.22 -38.11 -48.30
CA LEU A 202 -15.58 -38.11 -48.86
C LEU A 202 -15.58 -38.70 -50.27
N LEU A 203 -14.66 -38.28 -51.12
CA LEU A 203 -14.50 -38.83 -52.48
C LEU A 203 -14.24 -40.35 -52.44
N MET A 204 -13.37 -40.82 -51.55
CA MET A 204 -13.09 -42.25 -51.39
C MET A 204 -14.33 -43.02 -50.91
N LYS A 205 -15.12 -42.44 -50.02
CA LYS A 205 -16.37 -43.04 -49.53
C LYS A 205 -17.40 -43.15 -50.66
N GLU A 206 -17.59 -42.09 -51.44
CA GLU A 206 -18.49 -42.08 -52.61
C GLU A 206 -18.04 -43.07 -53.69
N ALA A 207 -16.73 -43.14 -53.97
CA ALA A 207 -16.15 -44.14 -54.86
C ALA A 207 -16.42 -45.56 -54.36
N ARG A 208 -16.22 -45.82 -53.06
CA ARG A 208 -16.51 -47.13 -52.46
C ARG A 208 -18.00 -47.49 -52.57
N GLU A 209 -18.89 -46.53 -52.32
CA GLU A 209 -20.34 -46.74 -52.42
C GLU A 209 -20.75 -47.02 -53.86
N THR A 210 -20.24 -46.27 -54.84
CA THR A 210 -20.51 -46.50 -56.27
C THR A 210 -19.96 -47.84 -56.76
N PHE A 211 -18.72 -48.21 -56.40
CA PHE A 211 -18.18 -49.55 -56.71
C PHE A 211 -18.99 -50.68 -56.06
N SER A 212 -19.52 -50.48 -54.86
CA SER A 212 -20.38 -51.47 -54.18
C SER A 212 -21.73 -51.64 -54.88
N ARG A 213 -22.26 -50.58 -55.50
CA ARG A 213 -23.50 -50.61 -56.30
C ARG A 213 -23.29 -51.24 -57.67
N LEU A 214 -22.15 -50.99 -58.32
CA LEU A 214 -21.79 -51.59 -59.62
C LEU A 214 -21.42 -53.09 -59.53
N ARG A 215 -21.12 -53.58 -58.33
CA ARG A 215 -20.81 -55.00 -58.06
C ARG A 215 -22.07 -55.84 -57.74
N ARG A 216 -23.23 -55.21 -57.58
CA ARG A 216 -24.54 -55.89 -57.54
C ARG A 216 -25.15 -55.90 -58.93
#